data_AF-A0A023FC06-F1
#
_entry.id   AF-A0A023FC06-F1
#
_cell.length_a   1.000
_cell.length_b   1.000
_cell.length_c   1.000
_cell.angle_alpha   90.00
_cell.angle_beta   90.00
_cell.angle_gamma   90.00
#
_symmetry.space_group_name_H-M   'P 1'
#
loop_
_entity.id
_entity.type
_entity.pdbx_description
1 polymer ?
#
loop_
_entity_poly.entity_id
_entity_poly.type
_entity_poly.pdbx_seq_one_letter_code
_entity_poly.pdbx_strand_id
1 'polypeptide(L)'
;MAFSKVILFTSLMAFHLSLIFAEQPCTFKIEDTRPCENNSSEDYSYEEEDDCNVTSIKPLNLTVINICGNVTVTNASYGNPENLLHSQFMGNWSGHSKCLMPCNPSYPTPCTRLGHGECECIPRTDCPNVGVCAMKNVSLGNCDYNIIRV
;
A
#
# COMPACT_ATOMS: atom_id res chain seq x y z
N MET A 1 41.50 -41.67 -43.03
CA MET A 1 42.04 -41.05 -41.80
C MET A 1 42.39 -39.61 -42.11
N ALA A 2 41.74 -38.65 -41.46
CA ALA A 2 42.26 -37.31 -41.08
C ALA A 2 41.06 -36.45 -40.62
N PHE A 3 40.98 -36.22 -39.31
CA PHE A 3 40.09 -35.24 -38.68
C PHE A 3 40.75 -33.86 -38.76
N SER A 4 40.00 -32.79 -39.03
CA SER A 4 40.39 -31.47 -38.51
C SER A 4 39.21 -30.50 -38.35
N LYS A 5 39.08 -30.08 -37.09
CA LYS A 5 38.26 -29.06 -36.43
C LYS A 5 37.93 -27.81 -37.24
N VAL A 6 36.64 -27.44 -37.32
CA VAL A 6 36.16 -26.07 -37.03
C VAL A 6 34.78 -26.19 -36.36
N ILE A 7 34.76 -26.04 -35.04
CA ILE A 7 33.58 -25.72 -34.25
C ILE A 7 33.36 -24.23 -34.44
N LEU A 8 32.26 -23.83 -35.09
CA LEU A 8 31.85 -22.43 -35.11
C LEU A 8 30.39 -22.35 -34.65
N PHE A 9 30.29 -21.90 -33.41
CA PHE A 9 29.10 -21.50 -32.69
C PHE A 9 28.21 -20.59 -33.54
N THR A 10 27.04 -21.06 -33.97
CA THR A 10 25.89 -20.18 -34.19
C THR A 10 24.95 -20.35 -33.01
N SER A 11 25.38 -19.71 -31.94
CA SER A 11 24.66 -19.49 -30.70
C SER A 11 23.37 -18.72 -30.96
N LEU A 12 22.26 -19.31 -30.55
CA LEU A 12 21.23 -18.67 -29.72
C LEU A 12 20.90 -17.20 -30.09
N MET A 13 20.08 -17.01 -31.12
CA MET A 13 19.40 -15.73 -31.39
C MET A 13 17.91 -15.98 -31.56
N ALA A 14 17.23 -16.33 -30.47
CA ALA A 14 15.78 -16.17 -30.35
C ALA A 14 15.41 -16.32 -28.87
N PHE A 15 14.49 -15.47 -28.41
CA PHE A 15 13.93 -15.42 -27.06
C PHE A 15 14.68 -14.59 -26.01
N HIS A 16 14.95 -13.32 -26.35
CA HIS A 16 14.69 -12.26 -25.37
C HIS A 16 13.19 -11.91 -25.42
N LEU A 17 12.37 -12.69 -24.70
CA LEU A 17 11.03 -12.26 -24.32
C LEU A 17 11.21 -11.26 -23.18
N SER A 18 11.43 -9.99 -23.51
CA SER A 18 11.29 -8.91 -22.54
C SER A 18 9.81 -8.87 -22.15
N LEU A 19 9.49 -9.38 -20.95
CA LEU A 19 8.24 -9.10 -20.25
C LEU A 19 8.18 -7.60 -20.01
N ILE A 20 7.60 -6.87 -20.96
CA ILE A 20 7.12 -5.52 -20.74
C ILE A 20 5.91 -5.70 -19.84
N PHE A 21 6.11 -5.59 -18.51
CA PHE A 21 5.01 -5.28 -17.61
C PHE A 21 4.50 -3.90 -18.03
N ALA A 22 3.44 -3.89 -18.83
CA ALA A 22 2.63 -2.70 -18.99
C ALA A 22 2.04 -2.42 -17.61
N GLU A 23 2.62 -1.45 -16.90
CA GLU A 23 1.96 -0.80 -15.78
C GLU A 23 0.59 -0.36 -16.28
N GLN A 24 -0.46 -1.00 -15.76
CA GLN A 24 -1.82 -0.68 -16.16
C GLN A 24 -2.05 0.78 -15.75
N PRO A 25 -2.23 1.71 -16.71
CA PRO A 25 -2.37 3.11 -16.39
C PRO A 25 -3.58 3.27 -15.48
N CYS A 26 -3.41 3.99 -14.37
CA CYS A 26 -4.43 4.31 -13.38
C CYS A 26 -5.71 4.88 -14.02
N THR A 27 -6.58 3.98 -14.48
CA THR A 27 -7.82 4.32 -15.20
C THR A 27 -8.90 3.36 -14.77
N PHE A 28 -9.07 3.21 -13.45
CA PHE A 28 -10.26 2.57 -12.89
C PHE A 28 -10.97 3.62 -12.05
N LYS A 29 -11.98 4.26 -12.64
CA LYS A 29 -12.90 5.13 -11.89
C LYS A 29 -14.07 4.26 -11.44
N ILE A 30 -14.08 3.86 -10.18
CA ILE A 30 -15.32 3.44 -9.55
C ILE A 30 -16.07 4.73 -9.22
N GLU A 31 -17.19 4.94 -9.89
CA GLU A 31 -18.13 6.01 -9.58
C GLU A 31 -18.94 5.62 -8.34
N ASP A 32 -18.28 5.43 -7.20
CA ASP A 32 -18.95 5.33 -5.90
C ASP A 32 -19.24 6.75 -5.43
N THR A 33 -20.33 7.33 -5.95
CA THR A 33 -20.90 8.57 -5.42
C THR A 33 -21.60 8.25 -4.10
N ARG A 34 -20.84 7.83 -3.09
CA ARG A 34 -21.27 7.92 -1.69
C ARG A 34 -20.69 9.22 -1.17
N PRO A 35 -21.50 10.17 -0.68
CA PRO A 35 -20.94 11.31 0.02
C PRO A 35 -20.04 10.78 1.12
N CYS A 36 -18.89 11.43 1.36
CA CYS A 36 -18.17 11.30 2.61
C CYS A 36 -19.17 11.71 3.71
N GLU A 37 -19.96 10.75 4.20
CA GLU A 37 -20.85 11.03 5.29
C GLU A 37 -19.96 11.39 6.45
N ASN A 38 -20.10 12.62 6.93
CA ASN A 38 -19.52 13.09 8.18
C ASN A 38 -20.08 12.32 9.40
N ASN A 39 -20.84 11.24 9.19
CA ASN A 39 -21.43 10.39 10.20
C ASN A 39 -20.52 9.19 10.55
N SER A 40 -19.22 9.46 10.69
CA SER A 40 -18.41 8.78 11.70
C SER A 40 -18.13 9.80 12.80
N SER A 41 -19.17 10.21 13.52
CA SER A 41 -19.03 10.70 14.89
C SER A 41 -18.73 9.52 15.82
N GLU A 42 -17.82 8.63 15.44
CA GLU A 42 -16.96 8.06 16.45
C GLU A 42 -15.95 9.17 16.73
N ASP A 43 -16.28 9.92 17.77
CA ASP A 43 -15.44 10.87 18.46
C ASP A 43 -14.07 10.23 18.72
N TYR A 44 -13.17 10.32 17.74
CA TYR A 44 -11.74 10.11 17.96
C TYR A 44 -11.23 11.35 18.69
N SER A 45 -11.62 11.47 19.96
CA SER A 45 -10.97 12.32 20.93
C SER A 45 -9.55 11.80 21.08
N TYR A 46 -8.63 12.37 20.29
CA TYR A 46 -7.23 12.38 20.67
C TYR A 46 -7.13 13.34 21.86
N GLU A 47 -7.31 12.81 23.06
CA GLU A 47 -6.75 13.49 24.23
C GLU A 47 -5.24 13.53 24.00
N GLU A 48 -4.72 14.72 23.71
CA GLU A 48 -3.30 15.04 23.85
C GLU A 48 -2.96 14.95 25.33
N GLU A 49 -2.85 13.73 25.83
CA GLU A 49 -2.15 13.45 27.06
C GLU A 49 -0.70 13.17 26.64
N ASP A 50 0.19 14.10 27.01
CA ASP A 50 1.65 13.94 27.03
C ASP A 50 2.04 12.82 28.03
N ASP A 51 1.51 11.61 27.85
CA ASP A 51 1.86 10.43 28.62
C ASP A 51 2.68 9.48 27.73
N CYS A 52 3.92 9.26 28.15
CA CYS A 52 4.91 8.44 27.47
C CYS A 52 4.61 6.93 27.54
N ASN A 53 3.33 6.55 27.69
CA ASN A 53 2.86 5.16 27.75
C ASN A 53 1.65 4.88 26.86
N VAL A 54 1.37 5.73 25.86
CA VAL A 54 0.41 5.39 24.80
C VAL A 54 1.01 4.24 23.97
N THR A 55 0.38 3.07 24.07
CA THR A 55 0.74 1.90 23.27
C THR A 55 0.56 2.22 21.78
N SER A 56 1.65 2.59 21.12
CA SER A 56 1.64 3.03 19.72
C SER A 56 1.03 1.94 18.83
N ILE A 57 -0.10 2.23 18.20
CA ILE A 57 -0.68 1.39 17.16
C ILE A 57 0.35 1.25 16.05
N LYS A 58 0.69 0.00 15.70
CA LYS A 58 1.68 -0.29 14.66
C LYS A 58 1.20 -1.39 13.71
N PRO A 59 1.68 -1.42 12.46
CA PRO A 59 1.45 -2.54 11.55
C PRO A 59 2.00 -3.83 12.13
N LEU A 60 1.26 -4.93 11.95
CA LEU A 60 1.62 -6.25 12.45
C LEU A 60 1.81 -7.25 11.32
N ASN A 61 0.81 -7.40 10.45
CA ASN A 61 0.87 -8.34 9.35
C ASN A 61 0.01 -7.86 8.16
N LEU A 62 0.31 -8.36 6.97
CA LEU A 62 -0.55 -8.21 5.80
C LEU A 62 -0.61 -9.49 4.98
N THR A 63 -1.72 -9.66 4.25
CA THR A 63 -1.91 -10.73 3.28
C THR A 63 -2.59 -10.17 2.05
N VAL A 64 -2.11 -10.56 0.87
CA VAL A 64 -2.70 -10.16 -0.40
C VAL A 64 -3.48 -11.34 -0.96
N ILE A 65 -4.74 -11.12 -1.30
CA ILE A 65 -5.62 -12.11 -1.89
C ILE A 65 -6.16 -11.59 -3.23
N ASN A 66 -6.30 -12.49 -4.20
CA ASN A 66 -7.03 -12.21 -5.42
C ASN A 66 -8.45 -12.77 -5.27
N ILE A 67 -9.43 -11.87 -5.30
CA ILE A 67 -10.84 -12.21 -5.28
C ILE A 67 -11.30 -12.40 -6.73
N CYS A 68 -12.40 -13.13 -6.94
CA CYS A 68 -13.00 -13.36 -8.26
C CYS A 68 -13.12 -12.04 -9.04
N GLY A 69 -12.75 -12.06 -10.33
CA GLY A 69 -12.83 -10.88 -11.20
C GLY A 69 -11.58 -10.00 -11.25
N ASN A 70 -10.38 -10.55 -10.99
CA ASN A 70 -9.09 -9.83 -10.98
C ASN A 70 -9.02 -8.68 -9.96
N VAL A 71 -9.86 -8.73 -8.92
CA VAL A 71 -9.81 -7.75 -7.84
C VAL A 71 -8.77 -8.23 -6.82
N THR A 72 -7.69 -7.46 -6.67
CA THR A 72 -6.72 -7.68 -5.60
C THR A 72 -7.16 -6.93 -4.34
N VAL A 73 -7.08 -7.58 -3.19
CA VAL A 73 -7.33 -6.97 -1.87
C VAL A 73 -6.19 -7.32 -0.94
N THR A 74 -5.75 -6.35 -0.16
CA THR A 74 -4.78 -6.54 0.92
C THR A 74 -5.50 -6.46 2.26
N ASN A 75 -5.50 -7.56 3.01
CA ASN A 75 -5.93 -7.58 4.40
C ASN A 75 -4.74 -7.23 5.28
N ALA A 76 -4.87 -6.21 6.13
CA ALA A 76 -3.84 -5.83 7.08
C ALA A 76 -4.34 -5.95 8.52
N SER A 77 -3.43 -6.31 9.42
CA SER A 77 -3.61 -6.20 10.86
C SER A 77 -2.62 -5.21 11.45
N TYR A 78 -3.09 -4.42 12.41
CA TYR A 78 -2.33 -3.38 13.09
C TYR A 78 -2.91 -3.18 14.48
N GLY A 79 -2.14 -2.56 15.37
CA GLY A 79 -2.56 -2.36 16.76
C GLY A 79 -1.44 -2.61 17.74
N ASN A 80 -1.82 -3.03 18.93
CA ASN A 80 -0.95 -3.39 20.02
C ASN A 80 -1.39 -4.77 20.58
N PRO A 81 -0.68 -5.36 21.55
CA PRO A 81 -1.03 -6.69 22.09
C PRO A 81 -2.43 -6.78 22.70
N GLU A 82 -3.04 -5.66 23.10
CA GLU A 82 -4.34 -5.61 23.77
C GLU A 82 -5.49 -5.28 22.79
N ASN A 83 -5.18 -4.57 21.70
CA ASN A 83 -6.14 -4.12 20.70
C ASN A 83 -5.63 -4.44 19.29
N LEU A 84 -6.18 -5.52 18.72
CA LEU A 84 -5.88 -5.98 17.36
C LEU A 84 -6.97 -5.50 16.40
N LEU A 85 -6.60 -4.68 15.44
CA LEU A 85 -7.48 -4.12 14.43
C LEU A 85 -7.20 -4.73 13.06
N HIS A 86 -8.23 -4.80 12.23
CA HIS A 86 -8.17 -5.35 10.88
C HIS A 86 -8.82 -4.39 9.88
N SER A 87 -8.17 -4.20 8.74
CA SER A 87 -8.71 -3.43 7.61
C SER A 87 -8.44 -4.14 6.29
N GLN A 88 -9.31 -3.89 5.31
CA GLN A 88 -9.12 -4.34 3.93
C GLN A 88 -8.82 -3.14 3.05
N PHE A 89 -7.79 -3.25 2.23
CA PHE A 89 -7.37 -2.23 1.29
C PHE A 89 -7.51 -2.78 -0.13
N MET A 90 -8.26 -2.09 -0.98
CA MET A 90 -8.33 -2.47 -2.39
C MET A 90 -6.95 -2.30 -3.04
N GLY A 91 -6.55 -3.27 -3.86
CA GLY A 91 -5.25 -3.29 -4.53
C GLY A 91 -4.14 -4.04 -3.77
N ASN A 92 -2.95 -4.02 -4.35
CA ASN A 92 -1.77 -4.73 -3.83
C ASN A 92 -0.89 -3.82 -2.98
N TRP A 93 -1.01 -3.92 -1.67
CA TRP A 93 -0.25 -3.09 -0.71
C TRP A 93 0.94 -3.83 -0.07
N SER A 94 1.39 -4.94 -0.67
CA SER A 94 2.47 -5.79 -0.11
C SER A 94 3.77 -5.05 0.18
N GLY A 95 4.11 -4.02 -0.61
CA GLY A 95 5.30 -3.19 -0.40
C GLY A 95 5.23 -2.24 0.80
N HIS A 96 4.08 -2.15 1.49
CA HIS A 96 3.87 -1.21 2.59
C HIS A 96 3.76 -1.89 3.97
N SER A 97 4.25 -3.12 4.12
CA SER A 97 4.10 -3.93 5.35
C SER A 97 4.57 -3.24 6.65
N LYS A 98 5.55 -2.34 6.58
CA LYS A 98 6.03 -1.59 7.76
C LYS A 98 5.17 -0.38 8.12
N CYS A 99 4.26 0.03 7.25
CA CYS A 99 3.46 1.26 7.38
C CYS A 99 1.96 1.00 7.37
N LEU A 100 1.48 -0.04 6.68
CA LEU A 100 0.08 -0.18 6.28
C LEU A 100 -0.90 -0.23 7.45
N MET A 101 -1.60 0.89 7.65
CA MET A 101 -2.73 1.08 8.56
C MET A 101 -3.53 2.33 8.12
N PRO A 102 -4.80 2.50 8.53
CA PRO A 102 -5.54 3.74 8.30
C PRO A 102 -4.88 4.92 9.02
N CYS A 103 -5.05 6.13 8.49
CA CYS A 103 -4.62 7.36 9.15
C CYS A 103 -5.58 8.52 8.88
N ASN A 104 -5.57 9.50 9.79
CA ASN A 104 -6.20 10.79 9.56
C ASN A 104 -5.14 11.76 9.00
N PRO A 105 -5.29 12.28 7.77
CA PRO A 105 -4.34 13.22 7.18
C PRO A 105 -4.15 14.51 7.98
N SER A 106 -5.13 14.90 8.80
CA SER A 106 -5.01 16.05 9.73
C SER A 106 -4.13 15.75 10.95
N TYR A 107 -3.94 14.47 11.28
CA TYR A 107 -3.12 14.01 12.41
C TYR A 107 -2.14 12.90 11.94
N PRO A 108 -1.12 13.24 11.12
CA PRO A 108 -0.26 12.26 10.46
C PRO A 108 0.80 11.62 11.38
N THR A 109 1.00 12.16 12.59
CA THR A 109 2.05 11.75 13.53
C THR A 109 2.11 10.25 13.86
N PRO A 110 0.98 9.55 14.09
CA PRO A 110 0.99 8.10 14.30
C PRO A 110 1.61 7.34 13.12
N CYS A 111 1.47 7.89 11.91
CA CYS A 111 2.01 7.35 10.69
C CYS A 111 3.50 7.65 10.52
N THR A 112 3.88 8.93 10.66
CA THR A 112 5.25 9.40 10.37
C THR A 112 6.28 8.90 11.38
N ARG A 113 5.84 8.45 12.56
CA ARG A 113 6.70 7.78 13.55
C ARG A 113 7.00 6.32 13.22
N LEU A 114 6.26 5.71 12.28
CA LEU A 114 6.50 4.33 11.85
C LEU A 114 7.67 4.23 10.89
N GLY A 115 8.22 3.02 10.76
CA GLY A 115 9.24 2.70 9.76
C GLY A 115 10.46 3.61 9.82
N HIS A 116 10.82 4.12 11.02
CA HIS A 116 11.92 5.09 11.18
C HIS A 116 11.74 6.38 10.35
N GLY A 117 10.51 6.84 10.10
CA GLY A 117 10.25 8.03 9.29
C GLY A 117 10.07 7.77 7.79
N GLU A 118 10.08 6.50 7.37
CA GLU A 118 9.84 6.08 5.99
C GLU A 118 8.37 5.97 5.63
N CYS A 119 7.47 6.23 6.58
CA CYS A 119 6.02 6.18 6.36
C CYS A 119 5.43 7.60 6.21
N GLU A 120 4.38 7.72 5.41
CA GLU A 120 3.61 8.94 5.21
C GLU A 120 2.11 8.62 5.16
N CYS A 121 1.28 9.55 5.62
CA CYS A 121 -0.17 9.43 5.54
C CYS A 121 -0.65 10.00 4.22
N ILE A 122 -1.14 9.15 3.33
CA ILE A 122 -1.63 9.56 2.01
C ILE A 122 -3.15 9.69 2.06
N PRO A 123 -3.72 10.88 1.78
CA PRO A 123 -5.17 11.06 1.72
C PRO A 123 -5.77 10.34 0.51
N ARG A 124 -7.01 9.87 0.65
CA ARG A 124 -7.82 9.44 -0.48
C ARG A 124 -8.18 10.63 -1.36
N THR A 125 -8.34 10.38 -2.65
CA THR A 125 -8.71 11.39 -3.66
C THR A 125 -10.18 11.77 -3.55
N ASP A 126 -11.04 10.80 -3.29
CA ASP A 126 -12.49 10.98 -3.14
C ASP A 126 -12.90 11.45 -1.73
N CYS A 127 -12.08 11.14 -0.71
CA CYS A 127 -12.34 11.53 0.67
C CYS A 127 -11.05 11.98 1.41
N PRO A 128 -10.60 13.23 1.23
CA PRO A 128 -9.29 13.69 1.73
C PRO A 128 -9.10 13.69 3.26
N ASN A 129 -10.18 13.54 4.04
CA ASN A 129 -10.12 13.42 5.50
C ASN A 129 -9.77 12.01 5.99
N VAL A 130 -9.76 11.02 5.10
CA VAL A 130 -9.38 9.63 5.38
C VAL A 130 -8.16 9.29 4.54
N GLY A 131 -7.18 8.66 5.16
CA GLY A 131 -5.93 8.29 4.49
C GLY A 131 -5.44 6.89 4.85
N VAL A 132 -4.35 6.52 4.19
CA VAL A 132 -3.61 5.28 4.46
C VAL A 132 -2.15 5.60 4.73
N CYS A 133 -1.58 4.93 5.72
CA CYS A 133 -0.15 4.93 5.94
C CYS A 133 0.55 4.09 4.88
N ALA A 134 1.39 4.74 4.10
CA ALA A 134 2.14 4.11 3.03
C ALA A 134 3.64 4.36 3.22
N MET A 135 4.43 3.37 2.80
CA MET A 135 5.88 3.53 2.66
C MET A 135 6.23 4.50 1.53
N LYS A 136 7.14 5.43 1.83
CA LYS A 136 7.70 6.36 0.86
C LYS A 136 8.42 5.62 -0.25
N ASN A 137 8.37 6.16 -1.47
CA ASN A 137 9.01 5.62 -2.68
C ASN A 137 8.57 4.21 -3.08
N VAL A 138 7.48 3.70 -2.51
CA VAL A 138 6.82 2.46 -2.92
C VAL A 138 5.53 2.82 -3.64
N SER A 139 5.27 2.15 -4.76
CA SER A 139 4.04 2.32 -5.54
C SER A 139 2.82 1.96 -4.70
N LEU A 140 1.81 2.84 -4.73
CA LEU A 140 0.55 2.62 -4.00
C LEU A 140 -0.18 1.39 -4.55
N GLY A 141 -0.98 0.74 -3.70
CA GLY A 141 -1.66 -0.49 -4.09
C GLY A 141 -2.82 -0.29 -5.06
N ASN A 142 -3.37 0.92 -5.15
CA ASN A 142 -4.41 1.31 -6.09
C ASN A 142 -4.32 2.81 -6.44
N CYS A 143 -5.26 3.30 -7.24
CA CYS A 143 -5.29 4.68 -7.75
C CYS A 143 -6.31 5.58 -7.02
N ASP A 144 -6.89 5.12 -5.91
CA ASP A 144 -7.88 5.88 -5.13
C ASP A 144 -7.22 6.96 -4.27
N TYR A 145 -5.91 6.88 -4.08
CA TYR A 145 -5.13 7.76 -3.22
C TYR A 145 -4.36 8.81 -4.02
N ASN A 146 -4.13 9.95 -3.39
CA ASN A 146 -3.43 11.04 -4.06
C ASN A 146 -1.95 10.67 -4.29
N ILE A 147 -1.56 10.57 -5.56
CA ILE A 147 -0.19 10.26 -5.98
C ILE A 147 0.72 11.49 -5.86
N ILE A 148 0.15 12.70 -5.82
CA ILE A 148 0.90 13.95 -5.61
C ILE A 148 1.29 14.02 -4.14
N ARG A 149 2.49 13.55 -3.85
CA ARG A 149 3.14 13.69 -2.53
C ARG A 149 3.63 15.12 -2.42
N VAL A 150 3.13 15.85 -1.41
CA VAL A 150 3.49 17.24 -1.13
C VAL A 150 4.79 17.29 -0.34
#